data_AF-A0A4S1G5E6-F1
#
_entry.id   AF-A0A4S1G5E6-F1
#
_cell.length_a   1.000
_cell.length_b   1.000
_cell.length_c   1.000
_cell.angle_alpha   90.00
_cell.angle_beta   90.00
_cell.angle_gamma   90.00
#
_symmetry.space_group_name_H-M   'P 1'
#
loop_
_entity.id
_entity.type
_entity.pdbx_description
1 polymer ?
#
loop_
_entity_poly.entity_id
_entity_poly.type
_entity_poly.pdbx_seq_one_letter_code
_entity_poly.pdbx_strand_id
1 'polypeptide(L)'
;RAGILNAVEHADGTISVDMGTPRFGWQEIPLAEEFRDTRMIELQIGPIDAPVLHSPSAVSMGNPHAIFWVDNDVWSYELDRFGPLLENHPIFPERANITIAQVTSPQTMIIRTWERGAGLTKACGS
;
A
#
# COMPACT_ATOMS: atom_id res chain seq x y z
N ARG A 1 -12.26 -5.75 -8.90
CA ARG A 1 -11.81 -7.16 -9.06
C ARG A 1 -10.79 -7.21 -10.20
N ALA A 2 -9.63 -7.85 -9.99
CA ALA A 2 -8.47 -7.76 -10.89
C ALA A 2 -8.58 -8.56 -12.22
N GLY A 3 -9.61 -9.38 -12.41
CA GLY A 3 -9.78 -10.15 -13.66
C GLY A 3 -8.88 -11.40 -13.75
N ILE A 4 -8.77 -11.99 -14.94
CA ILE A 4 -7.85 -13.11 -15.23
C ILE A 4 -6.47 -12.53 -15.51
N LEU A 5 -5.43 -13.08 -14.87
CA LEU A 5 -4.04 -12.67 -15.04
C LEU A 5 -3.26 -13.75 -15.80
N ASN A 6 -2.34 -13.33 -16.65
CA ASN A 6 -1.43 -14.22 -17.36
C ASN A 6 -0.17 -14.43 -16.53
N ALA A 7 0.35 -15.67 -16.50
CA ALA A 7 1.58 -16.00 -15.80
C ALA A 7 2.50 -16.86 -16.67
N VAL A 8 3.81 -16.70 -16.48
CA VAL A 8 4.87 -17.47 -17.14
C VAL A 8 5.76 -18.08 -16.07
N GLU A 9 5.98 -19.39 -16.16
CA GLU A 9 6.97 -20.10 -15.36
C GLU A 9 8.32 -20.11 -16.10
N HIS A 10 9.39 -19.76 -15.38
CA HIS A 10 10.75 -19.70 -15.91
C HIS A 10 11.51 -21.01 -15.64
N ALA A 11 12.63 -21.20 -16.34
CA ALA A 11 13.44 -22.42 -16.23
C ALA A 11 14.02 -22.66 -14.82
N ASP A 12 14.12 -21.63 -14.00
CA ASP A 12 14.60 -21.70 -12.60
C ASP A 12 13.47 -21.94 -11.59
N GLY A 13 12.22 -22.12 -12.05
CA GLY A 13 11.04 -22.34 -11.23
C GLY A 13 10.42 -21.06 -10.67
N THR A 14 10.94 -19.87 -11.02
CA THR A 14 10.28 -18.60 -10.67
C THR A 14 9.07 -18.35 -11.57
N ILE A 15 8.10 -17.58 -11.09
CA ILE A 15 6.88 -17.24 -11.83
C ILE A 15 6.81 -15.72 -12.00
N SER A 16 6.62 -15.26 -13.24
CA SER A 16 6.24 -13.88 -13.53
C SER A 16 4.76 -13.79 -13.84
N VAL A 17 4.07 -12.84 -13.21
CA VAL A 17 2.64 -12.60 -13.40
C VAL A 17 2.47 -11.20 -13.97
N ASP A 18 1.71 -11.09 -15.06
CA ASP A 18 1.21 -9.80 -15.53
C ASP A 18 0.04 -9.37 -14.63
N MET A 19 0.31 -8.42 -13.75
CA MET A 19 -0.66 -7.91 -12.77
C MET A 19 -1.66 -6.91 -13.38
N GLY A 20 -1.53 -6.60 -14.67
CA GLY A 20 -2.31 -5.57 -15.35
C GLY A 20 -1.87 -4.15 -15.00
N THR A 21 -2.74 -3.19 -15.27
CA THR A 21 -2.43 -1.76 -15.13
C THR A 21 -2.89 -1.20 -13.77
N PRO A 22 -2.03 -0.49 -13.03
CA PRO A 22 -2.44 0.21 -11.82
C PRO A 22 -3.44 1.32 -12.12
N ARG A 23 -4.37 1.54 -11.21
CA ARG A 23 -5.38 2.62 -11.28
C ARG A 23 -5.08 3.69 -10.25
N PHE A 24 -5.15 4.94 -10.70
CA PHE A 24 -4.79 6.12 -9.90
C PHE A 24 -5.97 7.08 -9.68
N GLY A 25 -7.11 6.89 -10.34
CA GLY A 25 -8.29 7.69 -10.07
C GLY A 25 -8.83 7.42 -8.67
N TRP A 26 -9.17 8.45 -7.90
CA TRP A 26 -9.67 8.31 -6.53
C TRP A 26 -10.90 7.38 -6.45
N GLN A 27 -11.78 7.43 -7.46
CA GLN A 27 -12.95 6.53 -7.57
C GLN A 27 -12.58 5.08 -7.90
N GLU A 28 -11.45 4.87 -8.58
CA GLU A 28 -10.93 3.54 -8.91
C GLU A 28 -10.17 2.89 -7.75
N ILE A 29 -9.71 3.71 -6.79
CA ILE A 29 -9.09 3.30 -5.50
C ILE A 29 -10.12 3.17 -4.37
N PRO A 30 -11.42 3.24 -4.71
CA PRO A 30 -12.49 3.78 -3.88
C PRO A 30 -12.06 4.59 -2.64
N LEU A 31 -11.55 5.82 -2.84
CA LEU A 31 -11.39 6.80 -1.76
C LEU A 31 -12.73 7.47 -1.43
N ALA A 32 -12.91 7.90 -0.18
CA ALA A 32 -14.14 8.53 0.28
C ALA A 32 -14.39 9.94 -0.30
N GLU A 33 -13.36 10.59 -0.80
CA GLU A 33 -13.41 11.95 -1.34
C GLU A 33 -12.46 12.13 -2.53
N GLU A 34 -12.62 13.26 -3.23
CA GLU A 34 -11.85 13.57 -4.42
C GLU A 34 -10.40 13.94 -4.09
N PHE A 35 -9.46 13.16 -4.63
CA PHE A 35 -8.07 13.53 -4.74
C PHE A 35 -7.70 13.67 -6.22
N ARG A 36 -7.24 14.86 -6.61
CA ARG A 36 -6.68 15.09 -7.96
C ARG A 36 -5.33 14.42 -8.14
N ASP A 37 -4.58 14.28 -7.06
CA ASP A 37 -3.27 13.63 -7.04
C ASP A 37 -3.25 12.61 -5.90
N THR A 38 -3.20 11.34 -6.25
CA THR A 38 -3.17 10.25 -5.26
C THR A 38 -1.74 9.89 -4.85
N ARG A 39 -0.71 10.61 -5.29
CA ARG A 39 0.67 10.35 -4.86
C ARG A 39 0.94 10.77 -3.42
N MET A 40 0.19 11.74 -2.90
CA MET A 40 0.27 12.20 -1.51
C MET A 40 -1.10 12.64 -1.03
N ILE A 41 -1.92 11.68 -0.58
CA ILE A 41 -3.24 12.01 -0.03
C ILE A 41 -3.12 12.54 1.40
N GLU A 42 -4.09 13.33 1.86
CA GLU A 42 -4.12 13.81 3.23
C GLU A 42 -4.56 12.69 4.18
N LEU A 43 -3.56 12.01 4.76
CA LEU A 43 -3.76 10.96 5.77
C LEU A 43 -2.51 10.90 6.64
N GLN A 44 -2.70 10.89 7.97
CA GLN A 44 -1.60 10.78 8.91
C GLN A 44 -1.99 9.98 10.16
N ILE A 45 -0.99 9.46 10.86
CA ILE A 45 -1.15 8.81 12.16
C ILE A 45 -0.03 9.22 13.11
N GLY A 46 -0.37 9.43 14.38
CA GLY A 46 0.53 9.96 15.40
C GLY A 46 0.18 11.40 15.83
N PRO A 47 1.07 12.07 16.58
CA PRO A 47 0.89 13.46 16.99
C PRO A 47 0.67 14.39 15.80
N ILE A 48 -0.21 15.40 15.96
CA ILE A 48 -0.58 16.33 14.88
C ILE A 48 0.66 17.06 14.33
N ASP A 49 1.53 17.55 15.22
CA ASP A 49 2.71 18.34 14.85
C ASP A 49 3.93 17.49 14.45
N ALA A 50 3.85 16.17 14.65
CA ALA A 50 4.93 15.23 14.39
C ALA A 50 4.36 13.84 14.06
N PRO A 51 3.70 13.69 12.90
CA PRO A 51 3.09 12.42 12.53
C PRO A 51 4.15 11.33 12.34
N VAL A 52 3.81 10.11 12.73
CA VAL A 52 4.67 8.93 12.58
C VAL A 52 4.67 8.43 11.15
N LEU A 53 3.49 8.39 10.52
CA LEU A 53 3.32 8.14 9.09
C LEU A 53 2.37 9.20 8.56
N HIS A 54 2.63 9.72 7.36
CA HIS A 54 1.79 10.73 6.73
C HIS A 54 1.89 10.69 5.20
N SER A 55 0.94 11.34 4.55
CA SER A 55 0.95 11.66 3.12
C SER A 55 1.21 10.45 2.19
N PRO A 56 0.52 9.32 2.35
CA PRO A 56 0.79 8.13 1.55
C PRO A 56 0.40 8.32 0.08
N SER A 57 1.00 7.51 -0.78
CA SER A 57 0.49 7.28 -2.12
C SER A 57 -0.64 6.27 -2.09
N ALA A 58 -1.72 6.50 -2.84
CA ALA A 58 -2.85 5.60 -2.98
C ALA A 58 -2.96 5.09 -4.42
N VAL A 59 -3.17 3.79 -4.57
CA VAL A 59 -3.25 3.08 -5.85
C VAL A 59 -4.15 1.85 -5.74
N SER A 60 -4.67 1.38 -6.86
CA SER A 60 -5.45 0.15 -6.93
C SER A 60 -4.90 -0.79 -8.00
N MET A 61 -4.60 -2.02 -7.58
CA MET A 61 -4.32 -3.17 -8.46
C MET A 61 -5.56 -4.06 -8.63
N GLY A 62 -6.75 -3.50 -8.33
CA GLY A 62 -8.02 -4.24 -8.21
C GLY A 62 -8.51 -4.38 -6.76
N ASN A 63 -7.67 -3.99 -5.80
CA ASN A 63 -7.92 -3.72 -4.39
C ASN A 63 -7.14 -2.45 -3.95
N PRO A 64 -7.61 -1.69 -2.95
CA PRO A 64 -6.95 -0.45 -2.53
C PRO A 64 -5.65 -0.68 -1.76
N HIS A 65 -4.65 0.14 -2.06
CA HIS A 65 -3.36 0.19 -1.37
C HIS A 65 -3.02 1.61 -0.96
N ALA A 66 -2.48 1.77 0.25
CA ALA A 66 -1.88 2.99 0.75
C ALA A 66 -0.41 2.74 1.10
N ILE A 67 0.50 3.43 0.44
CA ILE A 67 1.95 3.28 0.58
C ILE A 67 2.51 4.51 1.29
N PHE A 68 3.04 4.31 2.50
CA PHE A 68 3.78 5.31 3.25
C PHE A 68 5.26 5.19 2.95
N TRP A 69 5.85 6.29 2.48
CA TRP A 69 7.27 6.38 2.17
C TRP A 69 8.03 6.81 3.42
N VAL A 70 9.07 6.07 3.78
CA VAL A 70 9.83 6.30 5.02
C VAL A 70 11.33 6.28 4.77
N ASP A 71 12.05 7.09 5.55
CA ASP A 71 13.51 7.14 5.51
C ASP A 71 14.14 6.10 6.46
N ASN A 72 13.48 5.84 7.59
CA ASN A 72 13.94 4.87 8.59
C ASN A 72 13.65 3.43 8.17
N ASP A 73 14.29 2.49 8.86
CA ASP A 73 14.03 1.05 8.69
C ASP A 73 12.53 0.75 8.88
N VAL A 74 11.90 0.06 7.93
CA VAL A 74 10.48 -0.34 7.98
C VAL A 74 10.12 -1.15 9.24
N TRP A 75 11.09 -1.81 9.88
CA TRP A 75 10.90 -2.57 11.11
C TRP A 75 10.81 -1.68 12.37
N SER A 76 11.24 -0.42 12.29
CA SER A 76 11.14 0.55 13.39
C SER A 76 9.73 1.09 13.62
N TYR A 77 8.81 0.85 12.69
CA TYR A 77 7.43 1.31 12.77
C TYR A 77 6.53 0.24 13.40
N GLU A 78 5.70 0.66 14.36
CA GLU A 78 4.68 -0.19 15.03
C GLU A 78 3.49 -0.48 14.10
N LEU A 79 3.74 -1.12 12.95
CA LEU A 79 2.72 -1.39 11.94
C LEU A 79 1.61 -2.33 12.44
N ASP A 80 1.89 -3.16 13.45
CA ASP A 80 0.88 -3.92 14.18
C ASP A 80 -0.14 -3.05 14.93
N ARG A 81 0.30 -1.88 15.42
CA ARG A 81 -0.54 -0.90 16.09
C ARG A 81 -1.23 0.05 15.10
N PHE A 82 -0.51 0.51 14.09
CA PHE A 82 -1.02 1.50 13.12
C PHE A 82 -1.81 0.87 11.98
N GLY A 83 -1.46 -0.34 11.57
CA GLY A 83 -2.09 -1.08 10.47
C GLY A 83 -3.61 -1.18 10.59
N PRO A 84 -4.18 -1.66 11.72
CA PRO A 84 -5.63 -1.72 11.90
C PRO A 84 -6.33 -0.35 11.80
N LEU A 85 -5.68 0.71 12.31
CA LEU A 85 -6.22 2.06 12.31
C LEU A 85 -6.25 2.66 10.89
N LEU A 86 -5.19 2.41 10.12
CA LEU A 86 -5.06 2.87 8.74
C LEU A 86 -5.91 2.02 7.78
N GLU A 87 -5.95 0.70 7.96
CA GLU A 87 -6.80 -0.23 7.18
C GLU A 87 -8.27 0.21 7.22
N ASN A 88 -8.75 0.58 8.41
CA ASN A 88 -10.15 0.94 8.65
C ASN A 88 -10.38 2.46 8.63
N HIS A 89 -9.41 3.25 8.17
CA HIS A 89 -9.56 4.71 8.14
C HIS A 89 -10.75 5.11 7.24
N PRO A 90 -11.60 6.07 7.64
CA PRO A 90 -12.80 6.46 6.87
C PRO A 90 -12.54 6.88 5.42
N ILE A 91 -11.31 7.31 5.10
CA ILE A 91 -10.88 7.62 3.73
C ILE A 91 -10.90 6.41 2.79
N PHE A 92 -10.88 5.20 3.34
CA PHE A 92 -10.99 3.93 2.62
C PHE A 92 -12.30 3.20 2.97
N PRO A 93 -13.45 3.55 2.34
CA PRO A 93 -14.71 2.87 2.56
C PRO A 93 -14.65 1.34 2.38
N GLU A 94 -13.81 0.86 1.46
CA GLU A 94 -13.58 -0.58 1.21
C GLU A 94 -12.39 -1.16 1.99
N ARG A 95 -11.84 -0.39 2.93
CA ARG A 95 -10.55 -0.63 3.60
C ARG A 95 -9.38 -0.69 2.61
N ALA A 96 -8.16 -0.60 3.12
CA ALA A 96 -6.95 -0.65 2.28
C ALA A 96 -5.88 -1.56 2.86
N ASN A 97 -5.03 -2.11 1.98
CA ASN A 97 -3.75 -2.65 2.40
C ASN A 97 -2.80 -1.49 2.71
N ILE A 98 -2.05 -1.59 3.80
CA ILE A 98 -1.17 -0.54 4.27
C ILE A 98 0.27 -1.02 4.14
N THR A 99 1.03 -0.36 3.28
CA THR A 99 2.44 -0.67 3.03
C THR A 99 3.31 0.46 3.56
N ILE A 100 4.38 0.10 4.28
CA ILE A 100 5.48 1.00 4.57
C ILE A 100 6.63 0.63 3.63
N ALA A 101 7.18 1.61 2.91
CA ALA A 101 8.22 1.40 1.92
C ALA A 101 9.42 2.32 2.17
N GLN A 102 10.60 1.72 2.29
CA GLN A 102 11.89 2.41 2.38
C GLN A 102 12.66 2.21 1.09
N VAL A 103 12.96 3.29 0.38
CA VAL A 103 13.79 3.26 -0.83
C VAL A 103 15.26 3.18 -0.42
N THR A 104 15.93 2.07 -0.71
CA THR A 104 17.34 1.85 -0.33
C THR A 104 18.31 2.15 -1.46
N SER A 105 17.84 2.14 -2.72
CA SER A 105 18.56 2.61 -3.90
C SER A 105 17.58 2.89 -5.04
N PRO A 106 18.02 3.46 -6.18
CA PRO A 106 17.15 3.65 -7.35
C PRO A 106 16.58 2.33 -7.94
N GLN A 107 17.12 1.16 -7.56
CA GLN A 107 16.65 -0.15 -8.02
C GLN A 107 16.18 -1.07 -6.88
N THR A 108 16.21 -0.62 -5.62
CA THR A 108 15.86 -1.48 -4.47
C THR A 108 15.05 -0.72 -3.42
N MET A 109 14.07 -1.43 -2.85
CA MET A 109 13.32 -0.98 -1.69
C MET A 109 13.07 -2.14 -0.73
N ILE A 110 12.86 -1.80 0.54
CA ILE A 110 12.40 -2.73 1.57
C ILE A 110 10.97 -2.31 1.90
N ILE A 111 10.07 -3.28 1.95
CA ILE A 111 8.65 -3.04 2.26
C ILE A 111 8.17 -3.92 3.41
N ARG A 112 7.16 -3.44 4.11
CA ARG A 112 6.39 -4.21 5.09
C ARG A 112 4.91 -3.87 4.95
N THR A 113 4.06 -4.90 4.90
CA THR A 113 2.63 -4.73 4.59
C THR A 113 1.75 -5.23 5.72
N TRP A 114 0.72 -4.46 6.03
CA TRP A 114 -0.47 -4.86 6.75
C TRP A 114 -1.60 -5.08 5.75
N GLU A 115 -2.00 -6.33 5.56
CA GLU A 115 -3.00 -6.71 4.57
C GLU A 115 -4.42 -6.61 5.12
N ARG A 116 -5.30 -6.05 4.31
CA ARG A 116 -6.73 -5.91 4.58
C ARG A 116 -7.34 -7.28 4.93
N GLY A 117 -7.88 -7.39 6.14
CA GLY A 117 -8.53 -8.62 6.63
C GLY A 117 -7.59 -9.77 7.00
N ALA A 118 -6.27 -9.63 6.84
CA ALA A 118 -5.28 -10.65 7.18
C ALA A 118 -4.27 -10.18 8.24
N GLY A 119 -4.02 -8.88 8.35
CA GLY A 119 -3.06 -8.29 9.28
C GLY A 119 -1.62 -8.34 8.78
N LEU A 120 -0.65 -8.49 9.68
CA LEU A 120 0.76 -8.61 9.31
C LEU A 120 1.03 -9.92 8.55
N THR A 121 1.35 -9.80 7.27
CA THR A 121 1.74 -10.94 6.42
C THR A 121 3.24 -10.92 6.15
N LYS A 122 3.77 -12.08 5.74
CA LYS A 122 5.18 -12.21 5.37
C LYS A 122 5.50 -11.56 4.01
N ALA A 123 4.50 -11.46 3.14
CA ALA A 123 4.58 -10.83 1.83
C ALA A 123 3.17 -10.58 1.30
N CYS A 124 2.97 -9.42 0.66
CA CYS A 124 1.80 -9.09 -0.16
C CYS A 124 2.32 -8.73 -1.56
N GLY A 125 1.88 -9.44 -2.61
CA GLY A 125 2.39 -9.25 -3.98
C GLY A 125 1.54 -8.35 -4.87
N SER A 126 0.24 -8.20 -4.57
CA SER A 126 -0.64 -7.22 -5.23
C SER A 126 -0.32 -5.81 -4.79
#